data_AF-A0A976CDI1-F1
#
_entry.id   AF-A0A976CDI1-F1
#
_cell.length_a   1.000
_cell.length_b   1.000
_cell.length_c   1.000
_cell.angle_alpha   90.00
_cell.angle_beta   90.00
_cell.angle_gamma   90.00
#
_symmetry.space_group_name_H-M   'P 1'
#
loop_
_entity.id
_entity.type
_entity.pdbx_description
1 polymer ?
#
loop_
_entity_poly.entity_id
_entity_poly.type
_entity_poly.pdbx_seq_one_letter_code
_entity_poly.pdbx_strand_id
1 'polypeptide(L)'
;MSYMPYCSNKLINIMQFEFVSEKAFQIILERDYEEVQKYLETKSSKSVLVLSGSIVEALLTDYFIENLPDGQTKASILSANLAKLLDFAETQEIITKSEKNLATVIKDFRNLIHPGLEVRKHEQFDFETAQLASQILNLLIRKIQRKYREKFAFTCEDILKNLNEDWNYNFIYSIAITKISNGEKNNLIDAFIEIENKIKSKFIHYKGKFEYAEKYPEIYDIKHYVSELKPILKEETIKLCLKKLVISVTSGHSLNSLSLYNLFHEYLHLLTEDEQLIVSTYMFSLLGNILENYTQLAADKTYSTIGKYAKGSKGKELIKNFCIFAIPHFGGRAIDYEIDLLEQILNSFSEEVKIDTLAKLKEELLPLDKVPRRIIDDFVTPMIKRGLLNFN
;
A
#
# COMPACT_ATOMS: atom_id res chain seq x y z
N MET A 1 25.69 -48.82 -15.95
CA MET A 1 24.51 -48.50 -15.11
C MET A 1 24.89 -47.28 -14.28
N SER A 2 24.23 -46.13 -14.34
CA SER A 2 22.90 -45.77 -14.82
C SER A 2 22.94 -44.33 -15.35
N TYR A 3 22.49 -44.13 -16.60
CA TYR A 3 22.21 -42.82 -17.17
C TYR A 3 20.92 -42.28 -16.51
N MET A 4 20.99 -41.16 -15.82
CA MET A 4 19.79 -40.40 -15.46
C MET A 4 19.32 -39.59 -16.69
N PRO A 5 18.04 -39.69 -17.10
CA PRO A 5 17.55 -38.94 -18.23
C PRO A 5 17.32 -37.48 -17.84
N TYR A 6 17.81 -36.57 -18.68
CA TYR A 6 17.39 -35.17 -18.68
C TYR A 6 15.89 -35.11 -18.96
N CYS A 7 15.07 -34.83 -17.94
CA CYS A 7 13.74 -34.30 -18.15
C CYS A 7 13.88 -32.92 -18.76
N SER A 8 13.38 -32.75 -19.98
CA SER A 8 13.24 -31.47 -20.63
C SER A 8 12.31 -30.59 -19.79
N ASN A 9 12.88 -29.58 -19.13
CA ASN A 9 12.11 -28.47 -18.57
C ASN A 9 11.45 -27.73 -19.73
N LYS A 10 10.24 -28.16 -20.08
CA LYS A 10 9.30 -27.33 -20.83
C LYS A 10 9.05 -26.13 -19.92
N LEU A 11 9.59 -24.96 -20.29
CA LEU A 11 9.25 -23.69 -19.65
C LEU A 11 7.73 -23.56 -19.72
N ILE A 12 7.04 -23.90 -18.64
CA ILE A 12 5.62 -23.57 -18.47
C ILE A 12 5.63 -22.05 -18.41
N ASN A 13 5.16 -21.40 -19.47
CA ASN A 13 4.94 -19.97 -19.46
C ASN A 13 3.77 -19.73 -18.50
N ILE A 14 4.09 -19.42 -17.25
CA ILE A 14 3.09 -19.14 -16.22
C ILE A 14 2.40 -17.84 -16.64
N MET A 15 1.09 -17.93 -16.91
CA MET A 15 0.30 -16.75 -17.22
C MET A 15 0.15 -15.93 -15.94
N GLN A 16 0.81 -14.78 -15.89
CA GLN A 16 0.72 -13.86 -14.77
C GLN A 16 -0.45 -12.88 -14.99
N PHE A 17 -1.30 -12.75 -13.97
CA PHE A 17 -2.50 -11.91 -14.01
C PHE A 17 -2.27 -10.54 -13.35
N GLU A 18 -1.04 -10.02 -13.41
CA GLU A 18 -0.63 -8.77 -12.75
C GLU A 18 -1.53 -7.57 -13.08
N PHE A 19 -2.08 -7.53 -14.30
CA PHE A 19 -2.99 -6.47 -14.75
C PHE A 19 -4.35 -6.43 -14.01
N VAL A 20 -4.71 -7.48 -13.28
CA VAL A 20 -5.95 -7.58 -12.48
C VAL A 20 -5.78 -6.77 -11.20
N SER A 21 -6.79 -6.01 -10.81
CA SER A 21 -6.67 -5.00 -9.76
C SER A 21 -6.73 -5.58 -8.35
N GLU A 22 -7.64 -6.51 -8.08
CA GLU A 22 -7.76 -7.09 -6.74
C GLU A 22 -6.78 -8.27 -6.59
N LYS A 23 -5.87 -8.20 -5.60
CA LYS A 23 -4.87 -9.24 -5.35
C LYS A 23 -5.48 -10.63 -5.10
N ALA A 24 -6.65 -10.65 -4.45
CA ALA A 24 -7.40 -11.87 -4.24
C ALA A 24 -7.84 -12.52 -5.57
N PHE A 25 -8.27 -11.71 -6.55
CA PHE A 25 -8.57 -12.23 -7.88
C PHE A 25 -7.31 -12.70 -8.61
N GLN A 26 -6.19 -11.97 -8.52
CA GLN A 26 -4.91 -12.43 -9.11
C GLN A 26 -4.55 -13.85 -8.66
N ILE A 27 -4.53 -14.10 -7.35
CA ILE A 27 -4.16 -15.40 -6.78
C ILE A 27 -5.12 -16.51 -7.24
N ILE A 28 -6.42 -16.23 -7.26
CA ILE A 28 -7.44 -17.19 -7.72
C ILE A 28 -7.27 -17.49 -9.20
N LEU A 29 -7.07 -16.47 -10.03
CA LEU A 29 -6.92 -16.60 -11.48
C LEU A 29 -5.67 -17.36 -11.87
N GLU A 30 -4.53 -17.08 -11.22
CA GLU A 30 -3.27 -17.79 -11.46
C GLU A 30 -3.41 -19.28 -11.11
N ARG A 31 -3.93 -19.58 -9.92
CA ARG A 31 -4.22 -20.96 -9.49
C ARG A 31 -5.15 -21.67 -10.48
N ASP A 32 -6.30 -21.07 -10.79
CA ASP A 32 -7.34 -21.71 -11.61
C ASP A 32 -6.84 -21.91 -13.05
N TYR A 33 -6.04 -20.98 -13.59
CA TYR A 33 -5.46 -21.12 -14.92
C TYR A 33 -4.43 -22.25 -14.97
N GLU A 34 -3.57 -22.37 -13.96
CA GLU A 34 -2.65 -23.52 -13.83
C GLU A 34 -3.40 -24.85 -13.74
N GLU A 35 -4.51 -24.90 -13.00
CA GLU A 35 -5.37 -26.08 -12.93
C GLU A 35 -5.99 -26.43 -14.28
N VAL A 36 -6.47 -25.43 -15.04
CA VAL A 36 -6.96 -25.65 -16.41
C VAL A 36 -5.89 -26.29 -17.29
N GLN A 37 -4.63 -25.85 -17.22
CA GLN A 37 -3.54 -26.45 -17.99
C GLN A 37 -3.33 -27.92 -17.61
N LYS A 38 -3.31 -28.23 -16.30
CA LYS A 38 -3.17 -29.61 -15.81
C LYS A 38 -4.35 -30.49 -16.27
N TYR A 39 -5.57 -29.98 -16.21
CA TYR A 39 -6.76 -30.73 -16.65
C TYR A 39 -6.82 -30.97 -18.15
N LEU A 40 -6.22 -30.09 -18.96
CA LEU A 40 -6.04 -30.35 -20.39
C LEU A 40 -5.07 -31.51 -20.63
N GLU A 41 -3.98 -31.60 -19.86
CA GLU A 41 -3.02 -32.70 -19.94
C GLU A 41 -3.63 -34.04 -19.52
N THR A 42 -4.47 -34.05 -18.49
CA THR A 42 -5.16 -35.25 -17.99
C THR A 42 -6.48 -35.54 -18.69
N LYS A 43 -6.86 -34.76 -19.71
CA LYS A 43 -8.12 -34.87 -20.45
C LYS A 43 -9.37 -34.82 -19.57
N SER A 44 -9.32 -34.04 -18.50
CA SER A 44 -10.43 -33.86 -17.55
C SER A 44 -11.40 -32.78 -18.06
N SER A 45 -12.18 -33.10 -19.10
CA SER A 45 -12.99 -32.14 -19.86
C SER A 45 -13.92 -31.29 -19.00
N LYS A 46 -14.69 -31.90 -18.09
CA LYS A 46 -15.65 -31.19 -17.23
C LYS A 46 -14.98 -30.09 -16.40
N SER A 47 -13.82 -30.38 -15.84
CA SER A 47 -13.06 -29.44 -15.01
C SER A 47 -12.54 -28.26 -15.83
N VAL A 48 -12.00 -28.52 -17.04
CA VAL A 48 -11.57 -27.47 -17.97
C VAL A 48 -12.72 -26.52 -18.29
N LEU A 49 -13.89 -27.07 -18.61
CA LEU A 49 -15.06 -26.28 -18.98
C LEU A 49 -15.55 -25.39 -17.84
N VAL A 50 -15.68 -25.96 -16.64
CA VAL A 50 -16.16 -25.25 -15.44
C VAL A 50 -15.19 -24.14 -15.04
N LEU A 51 -13.89 -24.44 -14.94
CA LEU A 51 -12.88 -23.44 -14.55
C LEU A 51 -12.72 -22.35 -15.61
N SER A 52 -12.82 -22.67 -16.90
CA SER A 52 -12.78 -21.65 -17.96
C SER A 52 -13.87 -20.59 -17.77
N GLY A 53 -15.08 -20.99 -17.39
CA GLY A 53 -16.16 -20.04 -17.08
C GLY A 53 -15.89 -19.20 -15.84
N SER A 54 -15.35 -19.81 -14.78
CA SER A 54 -14.97 -19.12 -13.55
C SER A 54 -13.90 -18.04 -13.79
N ILE A 55 -12.86 -18.37 -14.57
CA ILE A 55 -11.76 -17.45 -14.88
C ILE A 55 -12.27 -16.23 -15.67
N VAL A 56 -13.09 -16.44 -16.71
CA VAL A 56 -13.67 -15.33 -17.49
C VAL A 56 -14.58 -14.45 -16.61
N GLU A 57 -15.40 -15.07 -15.76
CA GLU A 57 -16.28 -14.35 -14.83
C GLU A 57 -15.47 -13.48 -13.87
N ALA A 58 -14.42 -14.01 -13.26
CA ALA A 58 -13.54 -13.27 -12.37
C ALA A 58 -12.81 -12.12 -13.08
N LEU A 59 -12.29 -12.34 -14.30
CA LEU A 59 -11.62 -11.30 -15.08
C LEU A 59 -12.54 -10.13 -15.46
N LEU A 60 -13.75 -10.43 -15.95
CA LEU A 60 -14.72 -9.39 -16.30
C LEU A 60 -15.24 -8.68 -15.06
N THR A 61 -15.41 -9.41 -13.94
CA THR A 61 -15.80 -8.82 -12.66
C THR A 61 -14.77 -7.81 -12.19
N ASP A 62 -13.49 -8.17 -12.13
CA ASP A 62 -12.42 -7.24 -11.77
C ASP A 62 -12.40 -6.03 -12.71
N TYR A 63 -12.49 -6.26 -14.02
CA TYR A 63 -12.44 -5.19 -15.02
C TYR A 63 -13.58 -4.19 -14.81
N PHE A 64 -14.82 -4.66 -14.63
CA PHE A 64 -15.97 -3.78 -14.47
C PHE A 64 -16.07 -3.14 -13.09
N ILE A 65 -15.45 -3.71 -12.05
CA ILE A 65 -15.34 -3.02 -10.75
C ILE A 65 -14.48 -1.76 -10.89
N GLU A 66 -13.42 -1.83 -11.69
CA GLU A 66 -12.54 -0.69 -11.98
C GLU A 66 -13.11 0.24 -13.06
N ASN A 67 -13.98 -0.31 -13.91
CA ASN A 67 -14.50 0.35 -15.11
C ASN A 67 -16.02 0.19 -15.17
N LEU A 68 -16.71 0.75 -14.16
CA LEU A 68 -18.16 0.60 -14.03
C LEU A 68 -18.87 1.04 -15.32
N PRO A 69 -19.64 0.13 -15.96
CA PRO A 69 -20.54 0.52 -17.04
C PRO A 69 -21.56 1.54 -16.56
N ASP A 70 -22.05 2.39 -17.46
CA ASP A 70 -23.04 3.42 -17.13
C ASP A 70 -24.26 2.84 -16.41
N GLY A 71 -24.62 3.47 -15.29
CA GLY A 71 -25.76 3.05 -14.45
C GLY A 71 -25.53 1.77 -13.64
N GLN A 72 -24.33 1.20 -13.62
CA GLN A 72 -23.98 0.07 -12.76
C GLN A 72 -23.24 0.52 -11.49
N THR A 73 -23.32 -0.32 -10.45
CA THR A 73 -22.62 -0.13 -9.19
C THR A 73 -21.69 -1.31 -8.94
N LYS A 74 -20.69 -1.15 -8.07
CA LYS A 74 -19.81 -2.26 -7.67
C LYS A 74 -20.61 -3.48 -7.19
N ALA A 75 -21.67 -3.26 -6.42
CA ALA A 75 -22.55 -4.33 -5.94
C ALA A 75 -23.32 -5.04 -7.08
N SER A 76 -23.76 -4.29 -8.11
CA SER A 76 -24.45 -4.89 -9.26
C SER A 76 -23.51 -5.68 -10.18
N ILE A 77 -22.23 -5.30 -10.25
CA ILE A 77 -21.19 -6.07 -10.95
C ILE A 77 -20.85 -7.35 -10.19
N LEU A 78 -20.61 -7.27 -8.87
CA LEU A 78 -20.30 -8.44 -8.03
C LEU A 78 -21.41 -9.49 -7.98
N SER A 79 -22.67 -9.08 -8.23
CA SER A 79 -23.83 -9.99 -8.30
C SER A 79 -24.18 -10.40 -9.74
N ALA A 80 -23.48 -9.89 -10.75
CA ALA A 80 -23.71 -10.27 -12.13
C ALA A 80 -23.19 -11.69 -12.40
N ASN A 81 -23.94 -12.45 -13.19
CA ASN A 81 -23.45 -13.72 -13.73
C ASN A 81 -22.61 -13.48 -14.99
N LEU A 82 -21.85 -14.50 -15.41
CA LEU A 82 -21.05 -14.44 -16.65
C LEU A 82 -21.83 -13.95 -17.87
N ALA A 83 -23.10 -14.32 -18.03
CA ALA A 83 -23.89 -13.88 -19.18
C ALA A 83 -24.03 -12.35 -19.24
N LYS A 84 -24.40 -11.75 -18.10
CA LYS A 84 -24.54 -10.30 -17.97
C LYS A 84 -23.20 -9.58 -18.11
N LEU A 85 -22.12 -10.17 -17.59
CA LEU A 85 -20.76 -9.64 -17.77
C LEU A 85 -20.32 -9.67 -19.23
N LEU A 86 -20.67 -10.71 -19.99
CA LEU A 86 -20.42 -10.78 -21.43
C LEU A 86 -21.26 -9.77 -22.22
N ASP A 87 -22.50 -9.50 -21.80
CA ASP A 87 -23.32 -8.42 -22.36
C ASP A 87 -22.66 -7.06 -22.18
N PHE A 88 -22.14 -6.78 -20.98
CA PHE A 88 -21.37 -5.57 -20.71
C PHE A 88 -20.09 -5.52 -21.55
N ALA A 89 -19.38 -6.63 -21.71
CA ALA A 89 -18.14 -6.70 -22.49
C ALA A 89 -18.37 -6.42 -23.98
N GLU A 90 -19.47 -6.89 -24.55
CA GLU A 90 -19.86 -6.52 -25.92
C GLU A 90 -20.23 -5.05 -26.02
N THR A 91 -21.05 -4.55 -25.08
CA THR A 91 -21.52 -3.15 -25.06
C THR A 91 -20.36 -2.15 -24.93
N GLN A 92 -19.34 -2.52 -24.16
CA GLN A 92 -18.12 -1.72 -23.93
C GLN A 92 -17.00 -2.03 -24.95
N GLU A 93 -17.33 -2.76 -26.02
CA GLU A 93 -16.41 -3.09 -27.12
C GLU A 93 -15.10 -3.78 -26.68
N ILE A 94 -15.14 -4.51 -25.57
CA ILE A 94 -14.04 -5.38 -25.10
C ILE A 94 -13.93 -6.59 -26.01
N ILE A 95 -15.10 -7.16 -26.35
CA ILE A 95 -15.28 -8.30 -27.24
C ILE A 95 -16.28 -7.94 -28.32
N THR A 96 -16.21 -8.61 -29.47
CA THR A 96 -17.22 -8.47 -30.52
C THR A 96 -18.44 -9.34 -30.25
N LYS A 97 -19.54 -9.08 -30.97
CA LYS A 97 -20.73 -9.93 -30.95
C LYS A 97 -20.43 -11.40 -31.27
N SER A 98 -19.56 -11.66 -32.24
CA SER A 98 -19.15 -13.03 -32.59
C SER A 98 -18.37 -13.69 -31.44
N GLU A 99 -17.51 -12.94 -30.77
CA GLU A 99 -16.73 -13.43 -29.62
C GLU A 99 -17.61 -13.70 -28.41
N LYS A 100 -18.63 -12.87 -28.15
CA LYS A 100 -19.66 -13.14 -27.15
C LYS A 100 -20.43 -14.42 -27.45
N ASN A 101 -20.83 -14.63 -28.70
CA ASN A 101 -21.52 -15.86 -29.11
C ASN A 101 -20.65 -17.09 -28.85
N LEU A 102 -19.34 -17.00 -29.15
CA LEU A 102 -18.38 -18.07 -28.80
C LEU A 102 -18.25 -18.26 -27.28
N ALA A 103 -18.17 -17.17 -26.50
CA ALA A 103 -18.08 -17.23 -25.04
C ALA A 103 -19.35 -17.80 -24.37
N THR A 104 -20.49 -17.77 -25.05
CA THR A 104 -21.75 -18.36 -24.56
C THR A 104 -21.61 -19.87 -24.37
N VAL A 105 -20.76 -20.53 -25.17
CA VAL A 105 -20.41 -21.94 -25.02
C VAL A 105 -19.77 -22.20 -23.65
N ILE A 106 -18.83 -21.35 -23.20
CA ILE A 106 -18.21 -21.45 -21.87
C ILE A 106 -19.25 -21.28 -20.75
N LYS A 107 -20.15 -20.30 -20.90
CA LYS A 107 -21.23 -20.04 -19.94
C LYS A 107 -22.12 -21.27 -19.77
N ASP A 108 -22.53 -21.89 -20.87
CA ASP A 108 -23.44 -23.02 -20.83
C ASP A 108 -22.82 -24.22 -20.09
N PHE A 109 -21.50 -24.40 -20.21
CA PHE A 109 -20.80 -25.49 -19.54
C PHE A 109 -20.51 -25.31 -18.04
N ARG A 110 -20.59 -24.09 -17.48
CA ARG A 110 -20.59 -23.92 -16.01
C ARG A 110 -21.77 -24.67 -15.37
N ASN A 111 -22.88 -24.79 -16.10
CA ASN A 111 -24.07 -25.48 -15.62
C ASN A 111 -23.87 -27.00 -15.49
N LEU A 112 -22.80 -27.57 -16.07
CA LEU A 112 -22.44 -28.98 -15.92
C LEU A 112 -22.13 -29.38 -14.48
N ILE A 113 -21.88 -28.43 -13.57
CA ILE A 113 -21.78 -28.72 -12.13
C ILE A 113 -23.07 -29.36 -11.60
N HIS A 114 -24.22 -29.10 -12.21
CA HIS A 114 -25.52 -29.61 -11.77
C HIS A 114 -25.90 -30.90 -12.52
N PRO A 115 -25.86 -32.09 -11.87
CA PRO A 115 -26.16 -33.36 -12.54
C PRO A 115 -27.57 -33.41 -13.15
N GLY A 116 -28.54 -32.74 -12.50
CA GLY A 116 -29.91 -32.66 -13.00
C GLY A 116 -30.09 -31.79 -14.25
N LEU A 117 -29.15 -30.91 -14.59
CA LEU A 117 -29.16 -30.19 -15.87
C LEU A 117 -28.56 -31.05 -16.98
N GLU A 118 -27.47 -31.76 -16.67
CA GLU A 118 -26.79 -32.69 -17.58
C GLU A 118 -27.76 -33.77 -18.10
N VAL A 119 -28.53 -34.39 -17.20
CA VAL A 119 -29.56 -35.39 -17.56
C VAL A 119 -30.70 -34.80 -18.40
N ARG A 120 -31.17 -33.58 -18.08
CA ARG A 120 -32.33 -32.96 -18.76
C ARG A 120 -32.01 -32.43 -20.14
N LYS A 121 -30.80 -31.91 -20.33
CA LYS A 121 -30.38 -31.30 -21.60
C LYS A 121 -29.62 -32.26 -22.52
N HIS A 122 -29.25 -33.44 -22.02
CA HIS A 122 -28.38 -34.37 -22.73
C HIS A 122 -27.09 -33.69 -23.23
N GLU A 123 -26.55 -32.75 -22.45
CA GLU A 123 -25.33 -32.02 -22.80
C GLU A 123 -24.17 -33.01 -22.84
N GLN A 124 -23.65 -33.27 -24.04
CA GLN A 124 -22.44 -34.05 -24.25
C GLN A 124 -21.25 -33.11 -24.21
N PHE A 125 -20.21 -33.48 -23.48
CA PHE A 125 -18.93 -32.79 -23.48
C PHE A 125 -17.82 -33.83 -23.62
N ASP A 126 -16.89 -33.56 -24.53
CA ASP A 126 -15.75 -34.40 -24.85
C ASP A 126 -14.46 -33.59 -24.68
N PHE A 127 -13.34 -34.18 -25.10
CA PHE A 127 -12.06 -33.50 -25.02
C PHE A 127 -11.94 -32.39 -26.07
N GLU A 128 -12.53 -32.56 -27.25
CA GLU A 128 -12.59 -31.53 -28.28
C GLU A 128 -13.28 -30.25 -27.78
N THR A 129 -14.40 -30.42 -27.07
CA THR A 129 -15.17 -29.33 -26.45
C THR A 129 -14.36 -28.60 -25.38
N ALA A 130 -13.61 -29.34 -24.56
CA ALA A 130 -12.71 -28.76 -23.55
C ALA A 130 -11.55 -27.98 -24.19
N GLN A 131 -10.98 -28.49 -25.28
CA GLN A 131 -9.95 -27.78 -26.05
C GLN A 131 -10.49 -26.48 -26.64
N LEU A 132 -11.69 -26.51 -27.23
CA LEU A 132 -12.34 -25.32 -27.76
C LEU A 132 -12.58 -24.27 -26.66
N ALA A 133 -13.08 -24.68 -25.49
CA ALA A 133 -13.28 -23.77 -24.37
C ALA A 133 -11.96 -23.13 -23.88
N SER A 134 -10.87 -23.89 -23.83
CA SER A 134 -9.54 -23.36 -23.49
C SER A 134 -9.04 -22.33 -24.53
N GLN A 135 -9.30 -22.57 -25.82
CA GLN A 135 -8.94 -21.61 -26.87
C GLN A 135 -9.74 -20.31 -26.73
N ILE A 136 -11.04 -20.41 -26.47
CA ILE A 136 -11.92 -19.25 -26.24
C ILE A 136 -11.49 -18.52 -24.96
N LEU A 137 -11.18 -19.23 -23.87
CA LEU A 137 -10.64 -18.65 -22.64
C LEU A 137 -9.39 -17.81 -22.93
N ASN A 138 -8.40 -18.39 -23.61
CA ASN A 138 -7.16 -17.69 -23.95
C ASN A 138 -7.39 -16.47 -24.86
N LEU A 139 -8.36 -16.54 -25.77
CA LEU A 139 -8.77 -15.39 -26.57
C LEU A 139 -9.33 -14.26 -25.68
N LEU A 140 -10.26 -14.60 -24.78
CA LEU A 140 -10.90 -13.64 -23.88
C LEU A 140 -9.89 -13.01 -22.92
N ILE A 141 -8.98 -13.80 -22.35
CA ILE A 141 -7.89 -13.28 -21.50
C ILE A 141 -7.10 -12.22 -22.24
N ARG A 142 -6.64 -12.51 -23.47
CA ARG A 142 -5.86 -11.55 -24.28
C ARG A 142 -6.65 -10.28 -24.59
N LYS A 143 -7.95 -10.39 -24.88
CA LYS A 143 -8.82 -9.24 -25.17
C LYS A 143 -9.02 -8.36 -23.94
N ILE A 144 -9.33 -8.96 -22.81
CA ILE A 144 -9.52 -8.27 -21.54
C ILE A 144 -8.20 -7.61 -21.13
N GLN A 145 -7.09 -8.34 -21.14
CA GLN A 145 -5.75 -7.81 -20.84
C GLN A 145 -5.38 -6.62 -21.75
N ARG A 146 -5.66 -6.71 -23.05
CA ARG A 146 -5.43 -5.58 -23.96
C ARG A 146 -6.25 -4.36 -23.57
N LYS A 147 -7.51 -4.54 -23.18
CA LYS A 147 -8.36 -3.44 -22.69
C LYS A 147 -7.87 -2.85 -21.38
N TYR A 148 -7.35 -3.66 -20.46
CA TYR A 148 -6.62 -3.14 -19.30
C TYR A 148 -5.44 -2.28 -19.74
N ARG A 149 -4.59 -2.73 -20.68
CA ARG A 149 -3.42 -1.97 -21.13
C ARG A 149 -3.74 -0.69 -21.89
N GLU A 150 -4.85 -0.67 -22.64
CA GLU A 150 -5.35 0.55 -23.30
C GLU A 150 -5.75 1.60 -22.28
N LYS A 151 -6.28 1.19 -21.13
CA LYS A 151 -6.75 2.10 -20.07
C LYS A 151 -5.71 2.42 -19.01
N PHE A 152 -4.90 1.42 -18.65
CA PHE A 152 -3.85 1.46 -17.65
C PHE A 152 -2.52 1.17 -18.34
N ALA A 153 -1.75 2.22 -18.58
CA ALA A 153 -0.56 2.19 -19.43
C ALA A 153 0.69 1.70 -18.70
N PHE A 154 0.71 1.73 -17.36
CA PHE A 154 1.89 1.37 -16.57
C PHE A 154 1.55 0.34 -15.48
N THR A 155 2.53 -0.47 -15.14
CA THR A 155 2.55 -1.33 -13.95
C THR A 155 3.32 -0.65 -12.81
N CYS A 156 3.20 -1.15 -11.59
CA CYS A 156 4.03 -0.74 -10.46
C CYS A 156 5.53 -0.87 -10.79
N GLU A 157 5.94 -1.96 -11.45
CA GLU A 157 7.34 -2.16 -11.82
C GLU A 157 7.82 -1.14 -12.86
N ASP A 158 6.98 -0.78 -13.83
CA ASP A 158 7.29 0.30 -14.78
C ASP A 158 7.51 1.63 -14.05
N ILE A 159 6.63 1.98 -13.09
CA ILE A 159 6.77 3.21 -12.30
C ILE A 159 8.08 3.21 -11.51
N LEU A 160 8.35 2.14 -10.76
CA LEU A 160 9.54 2.04 -9.92
C LEU A 160 10.83 2.04 -10.75
N LYS A 161 10.84 1.33 -11.88
CA LYS A 161 11.97 1.33 -12.80
C LYS A 161 12.23 2.72 -13.36
N ASN A 162 11.20 3.41 -13.85
CA ASN A 162 11.35 4.74 -14.43
C ASN A 162 11.80 5.77 -13.38
N LEU A 163 11.26 5.73 -12.15
CA LEU A 163 11.72 6.58 -11.05
C LEU A 163 13.19 6.32 -10.69
N ASN A 164 13.64 5.08 -10.79
CA ASN A 164 15.02 4.70 -10.48
C ASN A 164 16.01 5.04 -11.61
N GLU A 165 15.58 5.01 -12.87
CA GLU A 165 16.47 5.15 -14.04
C GLU A 165 16.45 6.55 -14.67
N ASP A 166 15.34 7.28 -14.59
CA ASP A 166 15.18 8.60 -15.24
C ASP A 166 14.70 9.66 -14.24
N TRP A 167 15.63 10.52 -13.83
CA TRP A 167 15.35 11.69 -12.99
C TRP A 167 14.27 12.63 -13.56
N ASN A 168 14.06 12.70 -14.88
CA ASN A 168 13.00 13.52 -15.47
C ASN A 168 11.61 12.91 -15.28
N TYR A 169 11.53 11.61 -14.98
CA TYR A 169 10.26 10.93 -14.73
C TYR A 169 9.51 11.54 -13.54
N ASN A 170 10.23 12.12 -12.59
CA ASN A 170 9.68 12.89 -11.47
C ASN A 170 8.65 13.93 -11.92
N PHE A 171 8.92 14.64 -13.01
CA PHE A 171 8.03 15.69 -13.51
C PHE A 171 6.70 15.17 -14.06
N ILE A 172 6.64 13.90 -14.43
CA ILE A 172 5.43 13.26 -14.99
C ILE A 172 4.84 12.18 -14.08
N TYR A 173 5.43 11.94 -12.91
CA TYR A 173 5.01 10.89 -11.98
C TYR A 173 3.52 11.03 -11.61
N SER A 174 3.08 12.22 -11.21
CA SER A 174 1.67 12.53 -10.92
C SER A 174 0.72 12.15 -12.06
N ILE A 175 1.14 12.31 -13.32
CA ILE A 175 0.35 11.95 -14.49
C ILE A 175 0.38 10.43 -14.68
N ALA A 176 1.55 9.80 -14.54
CA ALA A 176 1.73 8.37 -14.74
C ALA A 176 0.89 7.53 -13.77
N ILE A 177 0.85 7.91 -12.48
CA ILE A 177 0.07 7.18 -11.46
C ILE A 177 -1.45 7.27 -11.67
N THR A 178 -1.95 8.21 -12.47
CA THR A 178 -3.38 8.21 -12.86
C THR A 178 -3.69 7.13 -13.90
N LYS A 179 -2.67 6.60 -14.57
CA LYS A 179 -2.77 5.60 -15.64
C LYS A 179 -2.38 4.20 -15.17
N ILE A 180 -2.42 3.93 -13.87
CA ILE A 180 -2.22 2.58 -13.32
C ILE A 180 -3.52 2.10 -12.66
N SER A 181 -3.77 0.78 -12.70
CA SER A 181 -4.96 0.18 -12.09
C SER A 181 -4.92 0.32 -10.56
N ASN A 182 -6.06 0.19 -9.87
CA ASN A 182 -6.02 0.28 -8.41
C ASN A 182 -5.20 -0.85 -7.76
N GLY A 183 -5.09 -2.01 -8.40
CA GLY A 183 -4.17 -3.07 -7.95
C GLY A 183 -2.71 -2.66 -8.04
N GLU A 184 -2.32 -2.05 -9.16
CA GLU A 184 -0.96 -1.54 -9.32
C GLU A 184 -0.66 -0.40 -8.36
N LYS A 185 -1.64 0.46 -8.02
CA LYS A 185 -1.46 1.45 -6.94
C LYS A 185 -1.24 0.81 -5.58
N ASN A 186 -1.94 -0.28 -5.29
CA ASN A 186 -1.77 -1.04 -4.04
C ASN A 186 -0.37 -1.71 -4.00
N ASN A 187 0.08 -2.28 -5.11
CA ASN A 187 1.43 -2.82 -5.23
C ASN A 187 2.49 -1.71 -5.07
N LEU A 188 2.24 -0.53 -5.64
CA LEU A 188 3.15 0.61 -5.58
C LEU A 188 3.28 1.17 -4.16
N ILE A 189 2.17 1.28 -3.42
CA ILE A 189 2.24 1.74 -2.03
C ILE A 189 2.97 0.73 -1.12
N ASP A 190 2.75 -0.57 -1.33
CA ASP A 190 3.47 -1.62 -0.58
C ASP A 190 4.97 -1.57 -0.90
N ALA A 191 5.35 -1.39 -2.17
CA ALA A 191 6.75 -1.22 -2.57
C ALA A 191 7.38 0.05 -1.96
N PHE A 192 6.65 1.17 -1.92
CA PHE A 192 7.13 2.39 -1.25
C PHE A 192 7.31 2.20 0.26
N ILE A 193 6.45 1.44 0.93
CA ILE A 193 6.64 1.11 2.36
C ILE A 193 7.91 0.27 2.55
N GLU A 194 8.20 -0.68 1.65
CA GLU A 194 9.45 -1.46 1.69
C GLU A 194 10.69 -0.59 1.48
N ILE A 195 10.66 0.34 0.52
CA ILE A 195 11.77 1.26 0.27
C ILE A 195 11.95 2.21 1.47
N GLU A 196 10.87 2.72 2.05
CA GLU A 196 10.92 3.55 3.27
C GLU A 196 11.54 2.77 4.44
N ASN A 197 11.16 1.50 4.63
CA ASN A 197 11.79 0.62 5.61
C ASN A 197 13.30 0.49 5.37
N LYS A 198 13.75 0.32 4.13
CA LYS A 198 15.18 0.31 3.78
C LYS A 198 15.86 1.64 4.11
N ILE A 199 15.22 2.77 3.83
CA ILE A 199 15.79 4.10 4.11
C ILE A 199 15.94 4.28 5.62
N LYS A 200 14.87 4.03 6.38
CA LYS A 200 14.86 4.19 7.84
C LYS A 200 15.72 3.16 8.55
N SER A 201 15.95 1.97 7.97
CA SER A 201 16.86 0.98 8.57
C SER A 201 18.32 1.44 8.61
N LYS A 202 18.67 2.47 7.84
CA LYS A 202 19.99 3.12 7.88
C LYS A 202 20.16 4.07 9.07
N PHE A 203 19.08 4.36 9.81
CA PHE A 203 19.17 5.16 11.04
C PHE A 203 20.11 4.47 12.02
N ILE A 204 20.86 5.26 12.78
CA ILE A 204 21.88 4.74 13.69
C ILE A 204 21.27 3.73 14.67
N HIS A 205 20.08 4.00 15.19
CA HIS A 205 19.31 3.07 16.03
C HIS A 205 19.08 1.67 15.40
N TYR A 206 18.98 1.60 14.08
CA TYR A 206 18.71 0.36 13.33
C TYR A 206 19.94 -0.22 12.62
N LYS A 207 21.08 0.46 12.70
CA LYS A 207 22.30 0.06 12.01
C LYS A 207 22.70 -1.38 12.36
N GLY A 208 22.84 -2.21 11.33
CA GLY A 208 23.23 -3.63 11.46
C GLY A 208 22.11 -4.58 11.93
N LYS A 209 20.88 -4.10 12.12
CA LYS A 209 19.73 -4.94 12.52
C LYS A 209 18.95 -5.51 11.32
N PHE A 210 19.08 -4.90 10.15
CA PHE A 210 18.31 -5.25 8.96
C PHE A 210 19.21 -5.22 7.72
N GLU A 211 19.02 -6.19 6.83
CA GLU A 211 19.65 -6.26 5.52
C GLU A 211 18.56 -6.27 4.45
N TYR A 212 18.68 -5.37 3.48
CA TYR A 212 17.74 -5.22 2.37
C TYR A 212 18.50 -5.33 1.05
N ALA A 213 17.94 -6.08 0.10
CA ALA A 213 18.47 -6.12 -1.26
C ALA A 213 18.27 -4.76 -1.96
N GLU A 214 19.27 -4.30 -2.73
CA GLU A 214 19.17 -3.04 -3.46
C GLU A 214 18.47 -3.23 -4.81
N LYS A 215 17.13 -3.29 -4.81
CA LYS A 215 16.36 -3.35 -6.07
C LYS A 215 16.26 -1.97 -6.74
N TYR A 216 16.06 -0.91 -5.96
CA TYR A 216 15.93 0.47 -6.46
C TYR A 216 16.80 1.44 -5.64
N PRO A 217 18.12 1.54 -5.92
CA PRO A 217 19.03 2.35 -5.13
C PRO A 217 18.82 3.87 -5.26
N GLU A 218 18.26 4.34 -6.38
CA GLU A 218 18.14 5.78 -6.67
C GLU A 218 16.85 6.41 -6.14
N ILE A 219 15.94 5.63 -5.55
CA ILE A 219 14.69 6.14 -4.98
C ILE A 219 14.88 6.41 -3.48
N TYR A 220 14.92 7.69 -3.07
CA TYR A 220 15.20 8.10 -1.69
C TYR A 220 14.21 9.10 -1.06
N ASP A 221 13.41 9.82 -1.85
CA ASP A 221 12.36 10.74 -1.34
C ASP A 221 10.95 10.12 -1.50
N ILE A 222 10.72 9.03 -0.77
CA ILE A 222 9.47 8.26 -0.87
C ILE A 222 8.25 9.06 -0.43
N LYS A 223 8.43 9.93 0.57
CA LYS A 223 7.32 10.67 1.16
C LYS A 223 6.66 11.59 0.12
N HIS A 224 7.42 12.19 -0.78
CA HIS A 224 6.89 12.99 -1.88
C HIS A 224 5.99 12.14 -2.81
N TYR A 225 6.49 11.00 -3.31
CA TYR A 225 5.72 10.12 -4.20
C TYR A 225 4.46 9.56 -3.56
N VAL A 226 4.54 9.18 -2.28
CA VAL A 226 3.38 8.68 -1.53
C VAL A 226 2.35 9.79 -1.31
N SER A 227 2.79 11.03 -1.11
CA SER A 227 1.89 12.19 -0.96
C SER A 227 1.07 12.47 -2.22
N GLU A 228 1.65 12.26 -3.40
CA GLU A 228 0.93 12.37 -4.68
C GLU A 228 0.06 11.13 -4.98
N LEU A 229 0.43 9.96 -4.47
CA LEU A 229 -0.33 8.72 -4.66
C LEU A 229 -1.59 8.66 -3.76
N LYS A 230 -1.50 9.10 -2.51
CA LYS A 230 -2.60 9.02 -1.52
C LYS A 230 -3.95 9.55 -2.03
N PRO A 231 -4.06 10.72 -2.70
CA PRO A 231 -5.35 11.25 -3.15
C PRO A 231 -6.08 10.37 -4.17
N ILE A 232 -5.35 9.50 -4.87
CA ILE A 232 -5.92 8.61 -5.89
C ILE A 232 -6.02 7.14 -5.42
N LEU A 233 -5.68 6.87 -4.15
CA LEU A 233 -5.93 5.59 -3.50
C LEU A 233 -7.37 5.51 -3.00
N LYS A 234 -7.88 4.27 -2.92
CA LYS A 234 -9.14 3.99 -2.22
C LYS A 234 -8.95 4.19 -0.71
N GLU A 235 -9.96 4.70 -0.03
CA GLU A 235 -9.93 4.90 1.44
C GLU A 235 -9.65 3.58 2.17
N GLU A 236 -10.15 2.46 1.66
CA GLU A 236 -9.90 1.12 2.20
C GLU A 236 -8.41 0.75 2.17
N THR A 237 -7.67 1.16 1.13
CA THR A 237 -6.21 0.95 1.04
C THR A 237 -5.49 1.73 2.14
N ILE A 238 -5.89 2.99 2.38
CA ILE A 238 -5.32 3.81 3.46
C ILE A 238 -5.63 3.18 4.83
N LYS A 239 -6.88 2.76 5.06
CA LYS A 239 -7.28 2.05 6.28
C LYS A 239 -6.49 0.76 6.49
N LEU A 240 -6.20 0.01 5.43
CA LEU A 240 -5.37 -1.19 5.52
C LEU A 240 -3.94 -0.85 5.96
N CYS A 241 -3.34 0.22 5.43
CA CYS A 241 -2.01 0.69 5.85
C CYS A 241 -2.01 1.15 7.31
N LEU A 242 -3.04 1.86 7.74
CA LEU A 242 -3.20 2.28 9.14
C LEU A 242 -3.41 1.08 10.07
N LYS A 243 -4.13 0.04 9.63
CA LYS A 243 -4.23 -1.21 10.38
C LYS A 243 -2.88 -1.91 10.50
N LYS A 244 -2.07 -1.95 9.42
CA LYS A 244 -0.69 -2.45 9.47
C LYS A 244 0.14 -1.65 10.50
N LEU A 245 -0.05 -0.33 10.60
CA LEU A 245 0.62 0.53 11.59
C LEU A 245 0.21 0.19 13.03
N VAL A 246 -1.09 0.05 13.30
CA VAL A 246 -1.57 -0.34 14.64
C VAL A 246 -0.99 -1.70 15.05
N ILE A 247 -0.99 -2.67 14.13
CA ILE A 247 -0.39 -4.00 14.37
C ILE A 247 1.11 -3.88 14.64
N SER A 248 1.86 -3.08 13.85
CA SER A 248 3.30 -2.94 14.05
C SER A 248 3.64 -2.26 15.37
N VAL A 249 2.85 -1.25 15.77
CA VAL A 249 3.00 -0.56 17.05
C VAL A 249 2.75 -1.52 18.22
N THR A 250 1.63 -2.24 18.19
CA THR A 250 1.24 -3.18 19.26
C THR A 250 2.16 -4.40 19.35
N SER A 251 2.80 -4.78 18.24
CA SER A 251 3.77 -5.89 18.19
C SER A 251 5.22 -5.46 18.44
N GLY A 252 5.48 -4.16 18.60
CA GLY A 252 6.83 -3.63 18.86
C GLY A 252 7.77 -3.60 17.65
N HIS A 253 7.25 -3.67 16.42
CA HIS A 253 8.03 -3.60 15.19
C HIS A 253 8.41 -2.16 14.83
N SER A 254 9.35 -1.59 15.57
CA SER A 254 9.63 -0.15 15.56
C SER A 254 10.01 0.42 14.19
N LEU A 255 10.82 -0.28 13.40
CA LEU A 255 11.19 0.16 12.04
C LEU A 255 9.94 0.32 11.16
N ASN A 256 9.11 -0.72 11.10
CA ASN A 256 7.90 -0.70 10.29
C ASN A 256 6.88 0.32 10.81
N SER A 257 6.77 0.47 12.13
CA SER A 257 5.94 1.51 12.75
C SER A 257 6.42 2.91 12.35
N LEU A 258 7.72 3.18 12.37
CA LEU A 258 8.28 4.47 11.96
C LEU A 258 8.00 4.77 10.49
N SER A 259 8.24 3.81 9.60
CA SER A 259 8.00 3.97 8.16
C SER A 259 6.53 4.21 7.85
N LEU A 260 5.63 3.36 8.37
CA LEU A 260 4.20 3.54 8.17
C LEU A 260 3.69 4.85 8.80
N TYR A 261 4.18 5.21 9.98
CA TYR A 261 3.83 6.48 10.60
C TYR A 261 4.31 7.66 9.74
N ASN A 262 5.57 7.66 9.30
CA ASN A 262 6.11 8.74 8.45
C ASN A 262 5.31 8.92 7.17
N LEU A 263 4.85 7.82 6.58
CA LEU A 263 4.06 7.85 5.36
C LEU A 263 2.58 8.17 5.61
N PHE A 264 1.97 7.87 6.76
CA PHE A 264 0.51 7.95 6.93
C PHE A 264 -0.01 8.74 8.15
N HIS A 265 0.85 9.43 8.92
CA HIS A 265 0.45 10.16 10.13
C HIS A 265 -0.65 11.23 9.93
N GLU A 266 -0.87 11.72 8.71
CA GLU A 266 -1.93 12.67 8.36
C GLU A 266 -3.33 12.04 8.34
N TYR A 267 -3.39 10.71 8.20
CA TYR A 267 -4.62 9.94 8.06
C TYR A 267 -5.06 9.22 9.33
N LEU A 268 -4.39 9.45 10.47
CA LEU A 268 -4.74 8.80 11.74
C LEU A 268 -6.16 9.12 12.22
N HIS A 269 -6.81 10.16 11.68
CA HIS A 269 -8.23 10.45 11.92
C HIS A 269 -9.19 9.32 11.47
N LEU A 270 -8.72 8.39 10.62
CA LEU A 270 -9.47 7.21 10.19
C LEU A 270 -9.39 6.05 11.20
N LEU A 271 -8.53 6.14 12.22
CA LEU A 271 -8.44 5.19 13.33
C LEU A 271 -9.40 5.57 14.46
N THR A 272 -9.70 4.63 15.34
CA THR A 272 -10.43 4.90 16.59
C THR A 272 -9.59 5.77 17.55
N GLU A 273 -10.21 6.46 18.50
CA GLU A 273 -9.48 7.31 19.45
C GLU A 273 -8.47 6.52 20.30
N ASP A 274 -8.81 5.28 20.68
CA ASP A 274 -7.91 4.40 21.42
C ASP A 274 -6.68 4.01 20.58
N GLU A 275 -6.87 3.64 19.32
CA GLU A 275 -5.78 3.35 18.38
C GLU A 275 -4.90 4.57 18.13
N GLN A 276 -5.51 5.75 17.94
CA GLN A 276 -4.79 7.02 17.80
C GLN A 276 -3.88 7.29 19.00
N LEU A 277 -4.38 7.07 20.22
CA LEU A 277 -3.61 7.27 21.45
C LEU A 277 -2.49 6.22 21.59
N ILE A 278 -2.74 4.96 21.25
CA ILE A 278 -1.73 3.88 21.25
C ILE A 278 -0.58 4.23 20.29
N VAL A 279 -0.91 4.59 19.04
CA VAL A 279 0.07 4.98 18.03
C VAL A 279 0.88 6.19 18.51
N SER A 280 0.21 7.25 18.98
CA SER A 280 0.89 8.46 19.45
C SER A 280 1.83 8.18 20.63
N THR A 281 1.37 7.39 21.60
CA THR A 281 2.18 6.98 22.78
C THR A 281 3.44 6.23 22.34
N TYR A 282 3.28 5.26 21.45
CA TYR A 282 4.41 4.49 20.94
C TYR A 282 5.39 5.36 20.14
N MET A 283 4.89 6.27 19.31
CA MET A 283 5.74 7.14 18.50
C MET A 283 6.53 8.16 19.33
N PHE A 284 5.96 8.68 20.43
CA PHE A 284 6.71 9.48 21.41
C PHE A 284 7.81 8.68 22.11
N SER A 285 7.50 7.44 22.51
CA SER A 285 8.51 6.53 23.09
C SER A 285 9.63 6.21 22.10
N LEU A 286 9.27 5.93 20.84
CA LEU A 286 10.23 5.66 19.79
C LEU A 286 11.09 6.88 19.48
N LEU A 287 10.51 8.09 19.46
CA LEU A 287 11.23 9.33 19.19
C LEU A 287 12.43 9.48 20.15
N GLY A 288 12.24 9.22 21.44
CA GLY A 288 13.32 9.27 22.43
C GLY A 288 14.48 8.29 22.15
N ASN A 289 14.25 7.25 21.35
CA ASN A 289 15.25 6.22 21.02
C ASN A 289 15.93 6.42 19.66
N ILE A 290 15.35 7.21 18.76
CA ILE A 290 15.86 7.43 17.39
C ILE A 290 16.32 8.88 17.16
N LEU A 291 16.46 9.62 18.25
CA LEU A 291 16.77 11.04 18.30
C LEU A 291 17.89 11.42 17.34
N GLU A 292 18.94 10.63 17.22
CA GLU A 292 20.13 10.96 16.43
C GLU A 292 19.90 11.20 14.91
N ASN A 293 18.67 11.06 14.42
CA ASN A 293 18.26 11.30 13.04
C ASN A 293 17.30 12.51 12.89
N TYR A 294 17.34 13.50 13.80
CA TYR A 294 16.47 14.69 13.81
C TYR A 294 16.35 15.41 12.47
N THR A 295 17.47 15.59 11.75
CA THR A 295 17.50 16.31 10.47
C THR A 295 16.48 15.72 9.50
N GLN A 296 16.44 14.39 9.40
CA GLN A 296 15.52 13.71 8.51
C GLN A 296 14.09 13.69 9.06
N LEU A 297 13.90 13.46 10.36
CA LEU A 297 12.57 13.48 10.98
C LEU A 297 11.89 14.85 10.87
N ALA A 298 12.65 15.93 11.04
CA ALA A 298 12.20 17.30 10.90
C ALA A 298 11.94 17.67 9.44
N ALA A 299 12.84 17.31 8.51
CA ALA A 299 12.67 17.54 7.08
C ALA A 299 11.42 16.84 6.54
N ASP A 300 11.22 15.57 6.92
CA ASP A 300 10.05 14.79 6.55
C ASP A 300 8.78 15.29 7.24
N LYS A 301 8.87 16.14 8.27
CA LYS A 301 7.74 16.53 9.13
C LYS A 301 7.00 15.34 9.75
N THR A 302 7.73 14.27 10.08
CA THR A 302 7.20 12.98 10.55
C THR A 302 6.25 13.16 11.73
N TYR A 303 6.55 14.07 12.65
CA TYR A 303 5.80 14.27 13.89
C TYR A 303 4.85 15.47 13.88
N SER A 304 4.64 16.10 12.72
CA SER A 304 3.89 17.37 12.61
C SER A 304 2.38 17.27 12.91
N THR A 305 1.84 16.07 13.04
CA THR A 305 0.42 15.85 13.39
C THR A 305 0.21 15.12 14.71
N ILE A 306 1.27 14.73 15.42
CA ILE A 306 1.16 13.82 16.58
C ILE A 306 0.25 14.36 17.69
N GLY A 307 0.28 15.67 17.94
CA GLY A 307 -0.52 16.34 18.97
C GLY A 307 -2.01 16.39 18.67
N LYS A 308 -2.42 16.25 17.40
CA LYS A 308 -3.84 16.14 17.02
C LYS A 308 -4.46 14.84 17.54
N TYR A 309 -3.63 13.81 17.74
CA TYR A 309 -4.01 12.44 18.05
C TYR A 309 -3.62 12.02 19.47
N ALA A 310 -2.64 12.69 20.07
CA ALA A 310 -2.32 12.61 21.50
C ALA A 310 -3.31 13.47 22.32
N LYS A 311 -4.57 13.05 22.42
CA LYS A 311 -5.62 13.78 23.14
C LYS A 311 -5.65 13.48 24.64
N GLY A 312 -6.38 14.31 25.39
CA GLY A 312 -6.68 14.10 26.80
C GLY A 312 -5.48 14.28 27.74
N SER A 313 -5.63 13.85 28.99
CA SER A 313 -4.59 13.97 30.03
C SER A 313 -3.30 13.24 29.67
N LYS A 314 -3.40 12.02 29.13
CA LYS A 314 -2.25 11.25 28.64
C LYS A 314 -1.49 11.98 27.55
N GLY A 315 -2.18 12.57 26.58
CA GLY A 315 -1.54 13.37 25.53
C GLY A 315 -0.77 14.58 26.07
N LYS A 316 -1.38 15.32 27.00
CA LYS A 316 -0.71 16.43 27.72
C LYS A 316 0.52 15.95 28.50
N GLU A 317 0.48 14.75 29.08
CA GLU A 317 1.60 14.14 29.80
C GLU A 317 2.74 13.74 28.85
N LEU A 318 2.43 13.14 27.70
CA LEU A 318 3.43 12.74 26.70
C LEU A 318 4.28 13.92 26.23
N ILE A 319 3.65 15.04 25.86
CA ILE A 319 4.38 16.22 25.39
C ILE A 319 5.22 16.86 26.50
N LYS A 320 4.73 16.88 27.74
CA LYS A 320 5.49 17.38 28.90
C LYS A 320 6.73 16.53 29.15
N ASN A 321 6.55 15.21 29.20
CA ASN A 321 7.65 14.27 29.38
C ASN A 321 8.67 14.39 28.26
N PHE A 322 8.23 14.56 27.01
CA PHE A 322 9.13 14.80 25.88
C PHE A 322 9.89 16.13 26.00
N CYS A 323 9.25 17.22 26.41
CA CYS A 323 9.92 18.51 26.60
C CYS A 323 10.98 18.44 27.71
N ILE A 324 10.66 17.80 28.84
CA ILE A 324 11.61 17.57 29.93
C ILE A 324 12.79 16.71 29.45
N PHE A 325 12.49 15.67 28.68
CA PHE A 325 13.51 14.83 28.06
C PHE A 325 14.40 15.61 27.08
N ALA A 326 13.86 16.55 26.32
CA ALA A 326 14.64 17.35 25.37
C ALA A 326 15.72 18.22 26.05
N ILE A 327 15.46 18.74 27.26
CA ILE A 327 16.36 19.67 27.97
C ILE A 327 17.81 19.16 28.05
N PRO A 328 18.10 17.94 28.57
CA PRO A 328 19.48 17.45 28.65
C PRO A 328 19.98 16.74 27.38
N HIS A 329 19.10 16.41 26.43
CA HIS A 329 19.45 15.57 25.27
C HIS A 329 19.68 16.36 23.98
N PHE A 330 19.10 17.56 23.87
CA PHE A 330 19.31 18.42 22.70
C PHE A 330 20.62 19.20 22.85
N GLY A 331 21.32 19.42 21.73
CA GLY A 331 22.50 20.28 21.68
C GLY A 331 23.50 19.93 20.59
N GLY A 332 24.62 20.66 20.59
CA GLY A 332 25.71 20.44 19.64
C GLY A 332 25.36 20.87 18.20
N ARG A 333 25.85 20.13 17.21
CA ARG A 333 25.81 20.54 15.79
C ARG A 333 24.44 20.40 15.12
N ALA A 334 23.51 19.67 15.73
CA ALA A 334 22.18 19.38 15.16
C ALA A 334 21.06 20.22 15.80
N ILE A 335 21.39 21.16 16.68
CA ILE A 335 20.41 21.83 17.53
C ILE A 335 19.29 22.53 16.77
N ASP A 336 19.58 23.17 15.63
CA ASP A 336 18.53 23.84 14.85
C ASP A 336 17.47 22.84 14.38
N TYR A 337 17.86 21.62 13.98
CA TYR A 337 16.93 20.57 13.55
C TYR A 337 16.18 19.91 14.72
N GLU A 338 16.84 19.79 15.88
CA GLU A 338 16.21 19.32 17.11
C GLU A 338 15.09 20.28 17.56
N ILE A 339 15.38 21.58 17.55
CA ILE A 339 14.41 22.62 17.87
C ILE A 339 13.31 22.69 16.81
N ASP A 340 13.63 22.53 15.52
CA ASP A 340 12.62 22.40 14.46
C ASP A 340 11.66 21.25 14.75
N LEU A 341 12.17 20.08 15.15
CA LEU A 341 11.33 18.93 15.47
C LEU A 341 10.45 19.20 16.70
N LEU A 342 11.01 19.77 17.76
CA LEU A 342 10.25 20.14 18.95
C LEU A 342 9.16 21.18 18.63
N GLU A 343 9.49 22.18 17.83
CA GLU A 343 8.53 23.19 17.36
C GLU A 343 7.40 22.56 16.56
N GLN A 344 7.71 21.64 15.63
CA GLN A 344 6.70 20.90 14.87
C GLN A 344 5.77 20.10 15.78
N ILE A 345 6.32 19.42 16.80
CA ILE A 345 5.54 18.66 17.77
C ILE A 345 4.66 19.62 18.58
N LEU A 346 5.21 20.70 19.15
CA LEU A 346 4.45 21.67 19.94
C LEU A 346 3.30 22.29 19.13
N ASN A 347 3.57 22.67 17.88
CA ASN A 347 2.57 23.25 16.97
C ASN A 347 1.50 22.25 16.52
N SER A 348 1.71 20.95 16.75
CA SER A 348 0.69 19.93 16.46
C SER A 348 -0.38 19.79 17.56
N PHE A 349 -0.14 20.34 18.76
CA PHE A 349 -1.11 20.39 19.85
C PHE A 349 -1.98 21.67 19.79
N SER A 350 -3.05 21.72 20.59
CA SER A 350 -3.82 22.96 20.76
C SER A 350 -3.00 24.04 21.48
N GLU A 351 -3.30 25.31 21.19
CA GLU A 351 -2.61 26.45 21.81
C GLU A 351 -2.66 26.42 23.35
N GLU A 352 -3.77 25.98 23.94
CA GLU A 352 -3.88 25.79 25.40
C GLU A 352 -2.83 24.79 25.93
N VAL A 353 -2.69 23.63 25.28
CA VAL A 353 -1.73 22.60 25.70
C VAL A 353 -0.30 23.05 25.48
N LYS A 354 -0.04 23.75 24.37
CA LYS A 354 1.27 24.33 24.06
C LYS A 354 1.68 25.36 25.13
N ILE A 355 0.79 26.30 25.48
CA ILE A 355 1.04 27.32 26.51
C ILE A 355 1.29 26.66 27.88
N ASP A 356 0.44 25.73 28.30
CA ASP A 356 0.61 25.00 29.57
C ASP A 356 1.92 24.21 29.61
N THR A 357 2.31 23.58 28.50
CA THR A 357 3.57 22.83 28.40
C THR A 357 4.77 23.75 28.49
N LEU A 358 4.77 24.87 27.76
CA LEU A 358 5.87 25.85 27.76
C LEU A 358 5.99 26.55 29.13
N ALA A 359 4.88 26.82 29.82
CA ALA A 359 4.88 27.36 31.17
C ALA A 359 5.57 26.40 32.16
N LYS A 360 5.23 25.11 32.11
CA LYS A 360 5.89 24.09 32.95
C LYS A 360 7.36 23.92 32.60
N LEU A 361 7.70 23.92 31.31
CA LEU A 361 9.08 23.87 30.87
C LEU A 361 9.89 25.06 31.42
N LYS A 362 9.28 26.26 31.46
CA LYS A 362 9.88 27.44 32.08
C LYS A 362 10.10 27.26 33.58
N GLU A 363 9.14 26.68 34.30
CA GLU A 363 9.27 26.39 35.74
C GLU A 363 10.43 25.43 36.02
N GLU A 364 10.59 24.37 35.23
CA GLU A 364 11.70 23.41 35.35
C GLU A 364 13.09 24.02 35.08
N LEU A 365 13.14 25.10 34.30
CA LEU A 365 14.36 25.83 33.97
C LEU A 365 14.64 26.99 34.95
N LEU A 366 13.79 27.23 35.95
CA LEU A 366 13.97 28.30 36.92
C LEU A 366 14.47 27.76 38.29
N PRO A 367 15.38 28.51 38.96
CA PRO A 367 16.01 29.74 38.51
C PRO A 367 17.18 29.46 37.54
N LEU A 368 17.35 30.31 36.51
CA LEU A 368 18.29 30.07 35.40
C LEU A 368 19.76 30.01 35.85
N ASP A 369 20.12 30.66 36.96
CA ASP A 369 21.47 30.63 37.53
C ASP A 369 21.88 29.24 38.04
N LYS A 370 20.91 28.35 38.29
CA LYS A 370 21.14 26.96 38.67
C LYS A 370 21.14 25.99 37.50
N VAL A 371 20.76 26.45 36.30
CA VAL A 371 20.76 25.60 35.10
C VAL A 371 22.19 25.50 34.56
N PRO A 372 22.67 24.28 34.25
CA PRO A 372 23.98 24.11 33.61
C PRO A 372 24.13 24.98 32.36
N ARG A 373 25.25 25.71 32.26
CA ARG A 373 25.53 26.62 31.13
C ARG A 373 25.34 25.96 29.77
N ARG A 374 25.71 24.67 29.65
CA ARG A 374 25.47 23.89 28.43
C ARG A 374 24.00 23.87 28.03
N ILE A 375 23.07 23.66 28.97
CA ILE A 375 21.62 23.66 28.68
C ILE A 375 21.14 25.06 28.30
N ILE A 376 21.71 26.11 28.91
CA ILE A 376 21.38 27.49 28.54
C ILE A 376 21.79 27.76 27.09
N ASP A 377 23.02 27.41 26.73
CA ASP A 377 23.58 27.68 25.40
C ASP A 377 22.96 26.76 24.33
N ASP A 378 22.82 25.46 24.63
CA ASP A 378 22.37 24.44 23.69
C ASP A 378 20.84 24.34 23.57
N PHE A 379 20.04 24.72 24.57
CA PHE A 379 18.58 24.51 24.53
C PHE A 379 17.79 25.80 24.76
N VAL A 380 18.04 26.48 25.88
CA VAL A 380 17.26 27.68 26.27
C VAL A 380 17.45 28.82 25.26
N THR A 381 18.69 29.12 24.88
CA THR A 381 19.00 30.20 23.92
C THR A 381 18.33 29.98 22.55
N PRO A 382 18.45 28.79 21.92
CA PRO A 382 17.70 28.47 20.69
C PRO A 382 16.17 28.59 20.84
N MET A 383 15.60 28.10 21.94
CA MET A 383 14.16 28.20 22.20
C MET A 383 13.69 29.66 22.30
N ILE A 384 14.46 30.54 22.96
CA ILE A 384 14.18 31.98 23.03
C ILE A 384 14.29 32.62 21.64
N LYS A 385 15.33 32.28 20.86
CA LYS A 385 15.54 32.80 19.50
C LYS A 385 14.36 32.46 18.57
N ARG A 386 13.72 31.30 18.76
CA ARG A 386 12.51 30.86 18.04
C ARG A 386 11.21 31.42 18.63
N GLY A 387 11.27 32.17 19.73
CA GLY A 387 10.09 32.70 20.41
C GLY A 387 9.25 31.65 21.15
N LEU A 388 9.82 30.47 21.43
CA LEU A 388 9.14 29.39 22.14
C LEU A 388 9.22 29.55 23.66
N LEU A 389 10.25 30.23 24.17
CA LEU A 389 10.37 30.57 25.59
C LEU A 389 10.60 32.08 25.78
N ASN A 390 10.12 32.60 26.90
CA ASN A 390 10.36 33.97 27.33
C ASN A 390 10.53 34.05 28.86
N PHE A 391 11.67 34.60 29.31
CA PHE A 391 12.05 34.73 30.72
C PHE A 391 12.03 36.18 31.24
N ASN A 392 11.36 37.09 30.52
CA ASN A 392 11.09 38.47 30.95
C ASN A 392 10.73 38.59 32.44
#